data_AF-A0A0C1QRR2-F1
#
_entry.id   AF-A0A0C1QRR2-F1
#
_cell.length_a   1.000
_cell.length_b   1.000
_cell.length_c   1.000
_cell.angle_alpha   90.00
_cell.angle_beta   90.00
_cell.angle_gamma   90.00
#
_symmetry.space_group_name_H-M   'P 1'
#
loop_
_entity.id
_entity.type
_entity.pdbx_description
1 polymer ?
#
loop_
_entity_poly.entity_id
_entity_poly.type
_entity_poly.pdbx_seq_one_letter_code
_entity_poly.pdbx_strand_id
1 'polypeptide(L)'
;MLEKAIGRCLIEVERFFVTDISSFLKYSRFTEEEFFSYNSCAVQLYFQDNLNHALAVYEEQLSIVVLPEVLYENEFDKGYRLSQINKLVSKELANCLGKVCKDVRIWTLWEEFESEEAKEVAVSYLLSNDCELFYCIYLHDDLSSDYLLLEKDIDKQKVASCFSLALGDYIGFKR
;
A
#
# COMPACT_ATOMS: atom_id res chain seq x y z
N MET A 1 8.99 -5.33 -13.11
CA MET A 1 9.74 -4.58 -12.09
C MET A 1 9.39 -5.06 -10.68
N LEU A 2 8.11 -5.07 -10.31
CA LEU A 2 7.61 -5.47 -8.99
C LEU A 2 7.89 -6.93 -8.61
N GLU A 3 7.88 -7.84 -9.59
CA GLU A 3 8.16 -9.27 -9.41
C GLU A 3 9.55 -9.53 -8.81
N LYS A 4 10.48 -8.56 -8.92
CA LYS A 4 11.82 -8.67 -8.33
C LYS A 4 11.81 -8.73 -6.80
N ALA A 5 10.73 -8.29 -6.14
CA ALA A 5 10.60 -8.42 -4.68
C ALA A 5 10.33 -9.85 -4.24
N ILE A 6 9.82 -10.72 -5.12
CA ILE A 6 9.52 -12.11 -4.79
C ILE A 6 10.82 -12.82 -4.38
N GLY A 7 10.78 -13.48 -3.23
CA GLY A 7 11.92 -14.14 -2.61
C GLY A 7 12.79 -13.23 -1.73
N ARG A 8 12.52 -11.92 -1.66
CA ARG A 8 13.29 -10.96 -0.85
C ARG A 8 12.57 -10.59 0.44
N CYS A 9 13.36 -10.35 1.49
CA CYS A 9 12.83 -9.87 2.76
C CYS A 9 12.48 -8.37 2.71
N LEU A 10 11.32 -7.98 3.24
CA LEU A 10 10.94 -6.59 3.48
C LEU A 10 11.71 -6.08 4.70
N ILE A 11 12.59 -5.10 4.50
CA ILE A 11 13.49 -4.56 5.52
C ILE A 11 12.92 -3.30 6.17
N GLU A 12 12.28 -2.44 5.37
CA GLU A 12 11.72 -1.18 5.86
C GLU A 12 10.51 -0.76 5.01
N VAL A 13 9.61 0.00 5.62
CA VAL A 13 8.55 0.73 4.93
C VAL A 13 8.64 2.19 5.35
N GLU A 14 8.65 3.09 4.38
CA GLU A 14 8.70 4.54 4.61
C GLU A 14 7.51 5.19 3.95
N ARG A 15 6.88 6.15 4.63
CA ARG A 15 5.77 6.93 4.10
C ARG A 15 6.06 8.43 4.23
N PHE A 16 5.61 9.20 3.24
CA PHE A 16 5.99 10.61 3.09
C PHE A 16 4.76 11.49 3.26
N PHE A 17 4.48 12.00 4.46
CA PHE A 17 3.23 12.69 4.74
C PHE A 17 3.35 14.21 4.64
N VAL A 18 2.37 14.84 3.98
CA VAL A 18 2.16 16.29 4.02
C VAL A 18 1.42 16.71 5.30
N THR A 19 0.43 15.90 5.71
CA THR A 19 -0.36 16.17 6.92
C THR A 19 0.37 15.63 8.15
N ASP A 20 0.66 16.51 9.12
CA ASP A 20 1.27 16.09 10.38
C ASP A 20 0.28 15.37 11.31
N ILE A 21 0.82 14.69 12.33
CA ILE A 21 0.05 13.88 13.28
C ILE A 21 -1.04 14.71 13.98
N SER A 22 -0.72 15.95 14.37
CA SER A 22 -1.68 16.82 15.08
C SER A 22 -2.87 17.19 14.19
N SER A 23 -2.62 17.50 12.93
CA SER A 23 -3.63 17.82 11.94
C SER A 23 -4.45 16.59 11.58
N PHE A 24 -3.79 15.45 11.37
CA PHE A 24 -4.47 14.17 11.12
C PHE A 24 -5.46 13.81 12.24
N LEU A 25 -5.03 13.90 13.50
CA LEU A 25 -5.88 13.59 14.65
C LEU A 25 -7.01 14.61 14.87
N LYS A 26 -6.82 15.85 14.44
CA LYS A 26 -7.82 16.91 14.59
C LYS A 26 -8.93 16.82 13.55
N TYR A 27 -8.60 16.43 12.32
CA TYR A 27 -9.50 16.49 11.17
C TYR A 27 -9.98 15.13 10.66
N SER A 28 -9.46 14.03 11.20
CA SER A 28 -9.92 12.68 10.86
C SER A 28 -10.68 12.01 12.00
N ARG A 29 -11.34 10.89 11.67
CA ARG A 29 -11.99 10.00 12.65
C ARG A 29 -11.04 8.93 13.21
N PHE A 30 -9.79 8.92 12.76
CA PHE A 30 -8.82 7.86 13.05
C PHE A 30 -8.05 8.16 14.33
N THR A 31 -7.45 7.11 14.86
CA THR A 31 -6.62 7.11 16.05
C THR A 31 -5.15 7.34 15.72
N GLU A 32 -4.33 7.55 16.77
CA GLU A 32 -2.90 7.75 16.63
C GLU A 32 -2.17 6.52 16.06
N GLU A 33 -2.61 5.30 16.41
CA GLU A 33 -2.07 4.04 15.85
C GLU A 33 -2.44 3.82 14.38
N GLU A 34 -3.43 4.55 13.88
CA GLU A 34 -3.92 4.49 12.50
C GLU A 34 -3.24 5.53 11.60
N PHE A 35 -2.46 6.47 12.17
CA PHE A 35 -1.76 7.52 11.41
C PHE A 35 -0.95 6.94 10.25
N PHE A 36 -0.11 5.94 10.50
CA PHE A 36 0.78 5.39 9.49
C PHE A 36 0.03 4.68 8.34
N SER A 37 -1.14 4.10 8.63
CA SER A 37 -1.95 3.36 7.66
C SER A 37 -2.88 4.26 6.87
N TYR A 38 -3.53 5.21 7.55
CA TYR A 38 -4.69 5.95 7.03
C TYR A 38 -4.41 7.41 6.70
N ASN A 39 -3.22 7.95 7.02
CA ASN A 39 -2.82 9.24 6.47
C ASN A 39 -2.45 9.03 4.99
N SER A 40 -2.97 9.84 4.08
CA SER A 40 -2.77 9.69 2.62
C SER A 40 -1.38 10.16 2.22
N CYS A 41 -0.68 9.41 1.36
CA CYS A 41 0.56 9.77 0.65
C CYS A 41 1.37 8.56 0.16
N ALA A 42 2.31 8.81 -0.75
CA ALA A 42 3.23 7.80 -1.29
C ALA A 42 3.93 6.93 -0.22
N VAL A 43 4.22 5.70 -0.63
CA VAL A 43 4.92 4.68 0.17
C VAL A 43 6.18 4.21 -0.55
N GLN A 44 7.22 3.91 0.21
CA GLN A 44 8.45 3.30 -0.26
C GLN A 44 8.74 2.03 0.54
N LEU A 45 8.77 0.89 -0.16
CA LEU A 45 9.10 -0.41 0.42
C LEU A 45 10.56 -0.76 0.08
N TYR A 46 11.35 -1.04 1.12
CA TYR A 46 12.74 -1.44 1.00
C TYR A 46 12.87 -2.95 1.20
N PHE A 47 13.37 -3.65 0.19
CA PHE A 47 13.64 -5.07 0.24
C PHE A 47 15.15 -5.34 0.29
N GLN A 48 15.53 -6.56 0.65
CA GLN A 48 16.92 -7.04 0.57
C GLN A 48 17.55 -6.81 -0.82
N ASP A 49 18.88 -6.77 -0.83
CA ASP A 49 19.71 -6.55 -2.02
C ASP A 49 19.40 -5.21 -2.72
N ASN A 50 19.15 -4.17 -1.92
CA ASN A 50 18.92 -2.79 -2.36
C ASN A 50 17.78 -2.63 -3.38
N LEU A 51 16.74 -3.45 -3.30
CA LEU A 51 15.54 -3.28 -4.11
C LEU A 51 14.55 -2.38 -3.40
N ASN A 52 14.13 -1.32 -4.07
CA ASN A 52 13.15 -0.38 -3.56
C ASN A 52 11.96 -0.32 -4.51
N HIS A 53 10.75 -0.31 -3.96
CA HIS A 53 9.55 0.02 -4.70
C HIS A 53 8.92 1.27 -4.09
N ALA A 54 8.93 2.36 -4.84
CA ALA A 54 8.18 3.56 -4.52
C ALA A 54 6.84 3.51 -5.25
N LEU A 55 5.75 3.64 -4.50
CA LEU A 55 4.38 3.64 -5.01
C LEU A 55 3.72 4.96 -4.60
N ALA A 56 2.99 5.57 -5.54
CA ALA A 56 2.20 6.77 -5.32
C ALA A 56 0.89 6.68 -6.09
N VAL A 57 0.01 7.66 -5.89
CA VAL A 57 -1.20 7.83 -6.71
C VAL A 57 -0.94 8.93 -7.72
N TYR A 58 -1.26 8.66 -8.98
CA TYR A 58 -1.36 9.69 -10.00
C TYR A 58 -2.77 10.28 -9.96
N GLU A 59 -2.91 11.44 -9.29
CA GLU A 59 -4.20 12.05 -8.95
C GLU A 59 -5.13 12.27 -10.16
N GLU A 60 -4.58 12.58 -11.34
CA GLU A 60 -5.38 12.85 -12.54
C GLU A 60 -6.07 11.60 -13.11
N GLN A 61 -5.50 10.42 -12.90
CA GLN A 61 -6.05 9.15 -13.37
C GLN A 61 -6.53 8.27 -12.23
N LEU A 62 -6.32 8.73 -10.99
CA LEU A 62 -6.58 8.00 -9.76
C LEU A 62 -6.09 6.55 -9.88
N SER A 63 -4.82 6.41 -10.21
CA SER A 63 -4.17 5.14 -10.47
C SER A 63 -2.90 4.99 -9.63
N ILE A 64 -2.58 3.76 -9.24
CA ILE A 64 -1.34 3.46 -8.53
C ILE A 64 -0.20 3.43 -9.54
N VAL A 65 0.80 4.27 -9.32
CA VAL A 65 2.02 4.32 -10.13
C VAL A 65 3.22 3.77 -9.37
N VAL A 66 4.05 2.99 -10.07
CA VAL A 66 5.37 2.60 -9.59
C VAL A 66 6.36 3.65 -10.05
N LEU A 67 6.98 4.36 -9.12
CA LEU A 67 7.94 5.40 -9.43
C LEU A 67 9.31 4.79 -9.81
N PRO A 68 10.01 5.35 -10.79
CA PRO A 68 11.31 4.85 -11.22
C PRO A 68 12.43 5.19 -10.23
N GLU A 69 12.21 6.21 -9.39
CA GLU A 69 13.18 6.73 -8.44
C GLU A 69 12.71 6.51 -7.01
N VAL A 70 13.67 6.49 -6.09
CA VAL A 70 13.36 6.49 -4.66
C VAL A 70 12.87 7.86 -4.22
N LEU A 71 11.94 7.87 -3.28
CA LEU A 71 11.39 9.06 -2.67
C LEU A 71 12.36 9.62 -1.62
N TYR A 72 12.38 10.94 -1.51
CA TYR A 72 13.14 11.70 -0.52
C TYR A 72 12.23 12.73 0.13
N GLU A 73 12.49 13.03 1.40
CA GLU A 73 11.85 14.15 2.09
C GLU A 73 12.16 15.47 1.37
N ASN A 74 11.17 16.33 1.29
CA ASN A 74 11.29 17.70 0.82
C ASN A 74 10.71 18.69 1.84
N GLU A 75 10.50 19.94 1.42
CA GLU A 75 9.99 20.99 2.33
C GLU A 75 8.50 20.83 2.67
N PHE A 76 7.77 20.01 1.92
CA PHE A 76 6.32 19.81 2.03
C PHE A 76 5.94 18.46 2.64
N ASP A 77 6.74 17.42 2.47
CA ASP A 77 6.51 16.10 3.04
C ASP A 77 7.57 15.69 4.07
N LYS A 78 7.15 14.85 5.04
CA LYS A 78 8.03 14.27 6.05
C LYS A 78 8.01 12.76 5.94
N GLY A 79 9.20 12.16 5.96
CA GLY A 79 9.42 10.74 5.90
C GLY A 79 9.26 10.10 7.27
N TYR A 80 8.49 9.03 7.32
CA TYR A 80 8.30 8.23 8.52
C TYR A 80 8.62 6.79 8.22
N ARG A 81 9.57 6.22 8.97
CA ARG A 81 9.94 4.82 8.88
C ARG A 81 9.14 3.98 9.85
N LEU A 82 8.62 2.87 9.35
CA LEU A 82 7.82 1.92 10.12
C LEU A 82 8.59 1.41 11.35
N SER A 83 9.89 1.15 11.22
CA SER A 83 10.73 0.71 12.34
C SER A 83 10.96 1.75 13.44
N GLN A 84 10.73 3.05 13.16
CA GLN A 84 11.06 4.16 14.06
C GLN A 84 9.83 4.83 14.67
N ILE A 85 8.67 4.72 14.03
CA ILE A 85 7.44 5.45 14.37
C ILE A 85 6.63 4.82 15.52
N ASN A 86 7.33 4.26 16.52
CA ASN A 86 6.75 3.55 17.66
C ASN A 86 5.55 4.29 18.27
N LYS A 87 4.46 3.56 18.57
CA LYS A 87 3.15 4.04 19.07
C LYS A 87 2.22 4.69 18.03
N LEU A 88 2.70 5.01 16.84
CA LEU A 88 1.86 5.54 15.75
C LEU A 88 1.52 4.46 14.70
N VAL A 89 1.73 3.20 15.07
CA VAL A 89 1.53 2.05 14.19
C VAL A 89 1.09 0.82 14.97
N SER A 90 0.17 0.06 14.38
CA SER A 90 -0.27 -1.23 14.91
C SER A 90 0.87 -2.25 14.97
N LYS A 91 0.79 -3.17 15.93
CA LYS A 91 1.78 -4.26 16.06
C LYS A 91 1.76 -5.16 14.84
N GLU A 92 0.58 -5.39 14.25
CA GLU A 92 0.42 -6.22 13.07
C GLU A 92 1.14 -5.63 11.86
N LEU A 93 1.07 -4.30 11.66
CA LEU A 93 1.80 -3.65 10.58
C LEU A 93 3.30 -3.70 10.82
N ALA A 94 3.75 -3.41 12.06
CA ALA A 94 5.17 -3.53 12.42
C ALA A 94 5.72 -4.95 12.19
N ASN A 95 4.90 -5.98 12.39
CA ASN A 95 5.23 -7.38 12.14
C ASN A 95 5.37 -7.73 10.64
N CYS A 96 5.16 -6.80 9.71
CA CYS A 96 5.45 -7.01 8.28
C CYS A 96 6.95 -7.01 7.99
N LEU A 97 7.74 -6.27 8.78
CA LEU A 97 9.19 -6.22 8.62
C LEU A 97 9.83 -7.58 8.92
N GLY A 98 10.91 -7.91 8.21
CA GLY A 98 11.63 -9.18 8.37
C GLY A 98 10.97 -10.37 7.67
N LYS A 99 9.84 -10.18 6.98
CA LYS A 99 9.15 -11.24 6.24
C LYS A 99 9.56 -11.27 4.77
N VAL A 100 9.59 -12.48 4.21
CA VAL A 100 9.93 -12.69 2.79
C VAL A 100 8.70 -12.50 1.93
N CYS A 101 8.78 -11.64 0.91
CA CYS A 101 7.75 -11.50 -0.11
C CYS A 101 7.65 -12.79 -0.94
N LYS A 102 6.46 -13.38 -0.97
CA LYS A 102 6.09 -14.61 -1.66
C LYS A 102 5.41 -14.33 -2.99
N ASP A 103 4.68 -13.22 -3.07
CA ASP A 103 3.97 -12.81 -4.26
C ASP A 103 3.79 -11.28 -4.22
N VAL A 104 3.62 -10.70 -5.40
CA VAL A 104 3.13 -9.34 -5.56
C VAL A 104 1.88 -9.42 -6.41
N ARG A 105 0.81 -8.78 -5.97
CA ARG A 105 -0.50 -8.91 -6.62
C ARG A 105 -1.07 -7.57 -6.99
N ILE A 106 -1.73 -7.55 -8.13
CA ILE A 106 -2.40 -6.36 -8.68
C ILE A 106 -3.89 -6.61 -8.60
N TRP A 107 -4.61 -5.71 -7.94
CA TRP A 107 -6.03 -5.83 -7.63
C TRP A 107 -6.82 -4.83 -8.44
N THR A 108 -7.93 -5.25 -9.03
CA THR A 108 -8.82 -4.36 -9.80
C THR A 108 -10.19 -4.21 -9.16
N LEU A 109 -10.80 -3.02 -9.28
CA LEU A 109 -12.14 -2.72 -8.79
C LEU A 109 -13.19 -3.51 -9.58
N TRP A 110 -14.25 -3.90 -8.89
CA TRP A 110 -15.50 -4.31 -9.51
C TRP A 110 -16.37 -3.10 -9.82
N GLU A 111 -16.76 -2.97 -11.07
CA GLU A 111 -17.63 -1.90 -11.57
C GLU A 111 -18.97 -2.46 -12.05
N GLU A 112 -20.03 -1.68 -11.84
CA GLU A 112 -21.37 -2.00 -12.36
C GLU A 112 -21.55 -1.63 -13.84
N PHE A 113 -20.62 -0.85 -14.40
CA PHE A 113 -20.63 -0.37 -15.78
C PHE A 113 -19.24 -0.44 -16.40
N GLU A 114 -19.15 -0.47 -17.73
CA GLU A 114 -17.86 -0.40 -18.43
C GLU A 114 -17.29 1.02 -18.35
N SER A 115 -16.15 1.18 -17.68
CA SER A 115 -15.32 2.39 -17.66
C SER A 115 -14.01 2.19 -18.41
N GLU A 116 -13.49 3.28 -18.98
CA GLU A 116 -12.13 3.39 -19.55
C GLU A 116 -11.08 3.85 -18.51
N GLU A 117 -11.51 4.16 -17.29
CA GLU A 117 -10.60 4.57 -16.20
C GLU A 117 -9.69 3.42 -15.73
N ALA A 118 -8.57 3.78 -15.12
CA ALA A 118 -7.68 2.82 -14.49
C ALA A 118 -8.43 2.06 -13.39
N LYS A 119 -8.34 0.72 -13.42
CA LYS A 119 -9.15 -0.15 -12.54
C LYS A 119 -8.37 -0.64 -11.34
N GLU A 120 -7.06 -0.40 -11.29
CA GLU A 120 -6.18 -0.83 -10.22
C GLU A 120 -6.56 -0.16 -8.91
N VAL A 121 -6.98 -0.96 -7.93
CA VAL A 121 -7.35 -0.48 -6.59
C VAL A 121 -6.30 -0.79 -5.55
N ALA A 122 -5.42 -1.76 -5.82
CA ALA A 122 -4.33 -2.05 -4.92
C ALA A 122 -3.16 -2.74 -5.62
N VAL A 123 -1.97 -2.50 -5.06
CA VAL A 123 -0.82 -3.39 -5.19
C VAL A 123 -0.58 -3.97 -3.81
N SER A 124 -0.58 -5.30 -3.70
CA SER A 124 -0.28 -5.99 -2.44
C SER A 124 0.99 -6.82 -2.52
N TYR A 125 1.63 -6.98 -1.37
CA TYR A 125 2.77 -7.83 -1.16
C TYR A 125 2.36 -8.95 -0.20
N LEU A 126 2.23 -10.17 -0.71
CA LEU A 126 2.05 -11.33 0.14
C LEU A 126 3.39 -11.68 0.77
N LEU A 127 3.49 -11.53 2.09
CA LEU A 127 4.67 -11.84 2.87
C LEU A 127 4.52 -13.21 3.55
N SER A 128 5.64 -13.83 3.92
CA SER A 128 5.65 -15.10 4.65
C SER A 128 4.80 -15.06 5.92
N ASN A 129 4.22 -16.22 6.28
CA ASN A 129 3.23 -16.38 7.35
C ASN A 129 1.90 -15.69 7.02
N ASP A 130 1.48 -15.74 5.75
CA ASP A 130 0.19 -15.28 5.25
C ASP A 130 -0.16 -13.84 5.67
N CYS A 131 0.84 -12.97 5.64
CA CYS A 131 0.70 -11.57 6.00
C CYS A 131 0.74 -10.75 4.71
N GLU A 132 -0.36 -10.09 4.37
CA GLU A 132 -0.45 -9.35 3.12
C GLU A 132 -0.59 -7.85 3.38
N LEU A 133 0.33 -7.08 2.81
CA LEU A 133 0.42 -5.63 2.93
C LEU A 133 -0.07 -4.99 1.64
N PHE A 134 -1.04 -4.10 1.73
CA PHE A 134 -1.71 -3.45 0.60
C PHE A 134 -1.37 -1.98 0.55
N TYR A 135 -0.90 -1.50 -0.60
CA TYR A 135 -1.02 -0.10 -0.96
C TYR A 135 -2.23 0.04 -1.87
N CYS A 136 -3.21 0.84 -1.47
CA CYS A 136 -4.52 0.83 -2.10
C CYS A 136 -5.14 2.21 -2.23
N ILE A 137 -6.01 2.34 -3.21
CA ILE A 137 -6.88 3.47 -3.49
C ILE A 137 -8.32 2.97 -3.59
N TYR A 138 -9.30 3.85 -3.41
CA TYR A 138 -10.73 3.53 -3.58
C TYR A 138 -11.36 2.47 -2.65
N LEU A 139 -10.69 2.06 -1.57
CA LEU A 139 -11.23 1.03 -0.67
C LEU A 139 -12.12 1.56 0.47
N HIS A 140 -12.21 2.88 0.62
CA HIS A 140 -13.16 3.55 1.52
C HIS A 140 -13.95 4.61 0.73
N ASP A 141 -15.09 5.09 1.26
CA ASP A 141 -16.00 6.06 0.61
C ASP A 141 -15.35 7.45 0.32
N ASP A 142 -14.03 7.55 0.46
CA ASP A 142 -13.18 8.70 0.20
C ASP A 142 -12.41 8.45 -1.10
N LEU A 143 -12.92 9.01 -2.20
CA LEU A 143 -12.56 8.67 -3.58
C LEU A 143 -11.16 9.16 -4.01
N SER A 144 -10.43 9.86 -3.16
CA SER A 144 -9.13 10.47 -3.50
C SER A 144 -8.00 10.09 -2.55
N SER A 145 -8.22 9.13 -1.66
CA SER A 145 -7.25 8.79 -0.61
C SER A 145 -6.56 7.45 -0.88
N ASP A 146 -5.30 7.39 -0.46
CA ASP A 146 -4.41 6.24 -0.59
C ASP A 146 -3.93 5.75 0.77
N TYR A 147 -3.93 4.43 0.96
CA TYR A 147 -3.73 3.82 2.26
C TYR A 147 -2.77 2.64 2.21
N LEU A 148 -2.06 2.45 3.34
CA LEU A 148 -1.24 1.28 3.59
C LEU A 148 -1.94 0.37 4.62
N LEU A 149 -2.60 -0.67 4.12
CA LEU A 149 -3.52 -1.50 4.90
C LEU A 149 -3.05 -2.96 4.98
N LEU A 150 -3.59 -3.67 5.96
CA LEU A 150 -3.47 -5.11 6.07
C LEU A 150 -4.72 -5.79 5.49
N GLU A 151 -4.61 -7.07 5.14
CA GLU A 151 -5.72 -7.84 4.55
C GLU A 151 -7.04 -7.73 5.31
N LYS A 152 -7.01 -7.68 6.66
CA LYS A 152 -8.21 -7.58 7.51
C LYS A 152 -9.01 -6.29 7.30
N ASP A 153 -8.35 -5.24 6.79
CA ASP A 153 -8.89 -3.90 6.61
C ASP A 153 -9.32 -3.66 5.14
N ILE A 154 -9.13 -4.66 4.26
CA ILE A 154 -9.50 -4.61 2.83
C ILE A 154 -10.93 -5.10 2.63
N ASP A 155 -11.78 -4.24 2.03
CA ASP A 155 -13.11 -4.65 1.57
C ASP A 155 -13.01 -5.44 0.25
N LYS A 156 -12.85 -6.77 0.37
CA LYS A 156 -12.77 -7.68 -0.78
C LYS A 156 -14.04 -7.73 -1.62
N GLN A 157 -15.19 -7.23 -1.14
CA GLN A 157 -16.41 -7.23 -1.95
C GLN A 157 -16.29 -6.30 -3.16
N LYS A 158 -15.45 -5.26 -3.05
CA LYS A 158 -15.19 -4.28 -4.11
C LYS A 158 -14.16 -4.74 -5.14
N VAL A 159 -13.54 -5.90 -4.97
CA VAL A 159 -12.51 -6.43 -5.88
C VAL A 159 -13.15 -7.26 -6.99
N ALA A 160 -12.83 -6.96 -8.25
CA ALA A 160 -13.19 -7.79 -9.41
C ALA A 160 -12.20 -8.93 -9.64
N SER A 161 -10.92 -8.59 -9.64
CA SER A 161 -9.86 -9.53 -10.01
C SER A 161 -8.58 -9.26 -9.24
N CYS A 162 -7.75 -10.30 -9.14
CA CYS A 162 -6.43 -10.25 -8.56
C CYS A 162 -5.47 -10.97 -9.51
N PHE A 163 -4.44 -10.29 -10.00
CA PHE A 163 -3.38 -10.89 -10.82
C PHE A 163 -2.15 -11.17 -9.97
N SER A 164 -1.64 -12.40 -9.99
CA SER A 164 -0.41 -12.80 -9.30
C SER A 164 0.81 -12.65 -10.20
N LEU A 165 1.81 -11.88 -9.76
CA LEU A 165 3.09 -11.84 -10.48
C LEU A 165 3.90 -13.12 -10.30
N ALA A 166 3.74 -13.85 -9.19
CA ALA A 166 4.41 -15.14 -8.99
C ALA A 166 3.87 -16.24 -9.91
N LEU A 167 2.55 -16.28 -10.14
CA LEU A 167 1.92 -17.27 -11.02
C LEU A 167 1.90 -16.82 -12.48
N GLY A 168 1.94 -15.52 -12.74
CA GLY A 168 1.70 -14.95 -14.07
C GLY A 168 0.27 -15.17 -14.55
N ASP A 169 -0.69 -15.28 -13.62
CA ASP A 169 -2.10 -15.57 -13.90
C ASP A 169 -3.02 -14.90 -12.86
N TYR A 170 -4.30 -14.82 -13.20
CA TYR A 170 -5.34 -14.34 -12.31
C TYR A 170 -5.65 -15.38 -11.21
N ILE A 171 -5.62 -14.92 -9.97
CA ILE A 171 -6.07 -15.67 -8.81
C ILE A 171 -7.53 -15.29 -8.57
N GLY A 172 -8.42 -16.24 -8.82
CA GLY A 172 -9.85 -15.97 -8.87
C GLY A 172 -10.46 -15.59 -7.51
N PHE A 173 -11.44 -14.70 -7.58
CA PHE A 173 -12.63 -14.74 -6.75
C PHE A 173 -13.70 -15.48 -7.54
N LYS A 174 -14.11 -16.68 -7.13
CA LYS A 174 -15.42 -17.19 -7.56
C LYS A 174 -16.47 -16.34 -6.84
N ARG A 175 -17.19 -15.49 -7.58
CA ARG A 175 -18.56 -15.18 -7.19
C ARG A 175 -19.45 -16.33 -7.65
#